data_AF-A0A942CBZ0-F1
#
_entry.id   AF-A0A942CBZ0-F1
#
_cell.length_a   1.000
_cell.length_b   1.000
_cell.length_c   1.000
_cell.angle_alpha   90.00
_cell.angle_beta   90.00
_cell.angle_gamma   90.00
#
_symmetry.space_group_name_H-M   'P 1'
#
loop_
_entity.id
_entity.type
_entity.pdbx_description
1 polymer ?
#
loop_
_entity_poly.entity_id
_entity_poly.type
_entity_poly.pdbx_seq_one_letter_code
_entity_poly.pdbx_strand_id
1 'polypeptide(L)'
;MSLKGTLTGTDCWSFKPALMCLFTVAALQLVCQIPGWVSFLLIPLTALGYLILLITILCGAAYCFIKKRARTGASFLLVGVLPVLMWLPINWVADVIHIGLTRGLGVGQLGSPSKSADGKFAIYDWSVGLSISPGIFLVHDASDEIALPVAQHMQPPSSELGFAEECAGKVHHVVGHDYICSF
;
A
#
# COMPACT_ATOMS: atom_id res chain seq x y z
N MET A 1 -1.82 -17.28 -36.80
CA MET A 1 -2.33 -17.49 -35.44
C MET A 1 -3.80 -17.90 -35.52
N SER A 2 -4.10 -19.16 -35.21
CA SER A 2 -5.42 -19.78 -35.42
C SER A 2 -6.42 -19.33 -34.36
N LEU A 3 -7.51 -18.67 -34.81
CA LEU A 3 -8.58 -18.08 -34.01
C LEU A 3 -9.68 -19.08 -33.59
N LYS A 4 -9.51 -20.38 -33.89
CA LYS A 4 -10.58 -21.39 -33.82
C LYS A 4 -10.62 -22.22 -32.52
N GLY A 5 -9.66 -22.06 -31.61
CA GLY A 5 -9.55 -22.85 -30.37
C GLY A 5 -10.36 -22.32 -29.17
N THR A 6 -10.94 -21.12 -29.25
CA THR A 6 -11.55 -20.43 -28.09
C THR A 6 -13.08 -20.51 -28.05
N LEU A 7 -13.68 -21.49 -28.74
CA LEU A 7 -15.14 -21.64 -28.85
C LEU A 7 -15.72 -22.84 -28.08
N THR A 8 -14.91 -23.54 -27.29
CA THR A 8 -15.41 -24.60 -26.40
C THR A 8 -14.93 -24.38 -24.97
N GLY A 9 -15.83 -23.85 -24.13
CA GLY A 9 -15.90 -24.28 -22.73
C GLY A 9 -15.18 -23.43 -21.69
N THR A 10 -15.38 -22.11 -21.68
CA THR A 10 -15.77 -21.30 -20.51
C THR A 10 -15.77 -19.83 -20.92
N ASP A 11 -16.79 -19.07 -20.52
CA ASP A 11 -16.75 -17.61 -20.45
C ASP A 11 -15.69 -17.21 -19.39
N CYS A 12 -14.43 -17.56 -19.61
CA CYS A 12 -13.35 -17.19 -18.72
C CYS A 12 -13.26 -15.67 -18.79
N TRP A 13 -13.56 -15.04 -17.65
CA TRP A 13 -13.21 -13.66 -17.40
C TRP A 13 -11.82 -13.40 -17.96
N SER A 14 -11.63 -12.27 -18.66
CA SER A 14 -10.33 -11.91 -19.21
C SER A 14 -9.35 -11.70 -18.06
N PHE A 15 -8.76 -12.80 -17.59
CA PHE A 15 -7.92 -12.89 -16.41
C PHE A 15 -6.65 -12.07 -16.59
N LYS A 16 -6.13 -12.04 -17.82
CA LYS A 16 -4.94 -11.26 -18.18
C LYS A 16 -5.11 -9.75 -17.97
N PRO A 17 -6.13 -9.07 -18.55
CA PRO A 17 -6.32 -7.65 -18.30
C PRO A 17 -6.72 -7.35 -16.85
N ALA A 18 -7.46 -8.25 -16.18
CA ALA A 18 -7.73 -8.14 -14.75
C ALA A 18 -6.43 -8.11 -13.91
N LEU A 19 -5.54 -9.07 -14.15
CA LEU A 19 -4.23 -9.13 -13.50
C LEU A 19 -3.36 -7.91 -13.81
N MET A 20 -3.29 -7.49 -15.08
CA MET A 20 -2.50 -6.31 -15.47
C MET A 20 -3.00 -5.04 -14.78
N CYS A 21 -4.33 -4.90 -14.64
CA CYS A 21 -4.93 -3.78 -13.94
C CYS A 21 -4.61 -3.81 -12.44
N LEU A 22 -4.78 -4.96 -11.79
CA LEU A 22 -4.42 -5.13 -10.38
C LEU A 22 -2.93 -4.88 -10.13
N PHE A 23 -2.05 -5.39 -10.99
CA PHE A 23 -0.61 -5.19 -10.87
C PHE A 23 -0.23 -3.72 -11.03
N THR A 24 -0.88 -3.00 -11.96
CA THR A 24 -0.62 -1.57 -12.18
C THR A 24 -1.07 -0.75 -10.98
N VAL A 25 -2.24 -1.06 -10.40
CA VAL A 25 -2.73 -0.38 -9.18
C VAL A 25 -1.87 -0.71 -7.97
N ALA A 26 -1.45 -1.96 -7.79
CA ALA A 26 -0.54 -2.34 -6.71
C ALA A 26 0.84 -1.66 -6.85
N ALA A 27 1.39 -1.61 -8.07
CA ALA A 27 2.64 -0.92 -8.33
C ALA A 27 2.54 0.59 -8.06
N LEU A 28 1.43 1.22 -8.47
CA LEU A 28 1.14 2.62 -8.16
C LEU A 28 1.09 2.85 -6.64
N GLN A 29 0.39 1.97 -5.91
CA GLN A 29 0.28 2.08 -4.45
C GLN A 29 1.65 1.98 -3.76
N LEU A 30 2.49 1.04 -4.19
CA LEU A 30 3.86 0.90 -3.69
C LEU A 30 4.73 2.11 -4.03
N VAL A 31 4.65 2.62 -5.26
CA VAL A 31 5.40 3.79 -5.70
C VAL A 31 5.04 5.03 -4.88
N CYS A 32 3.76 5.20 -4.54
CA CYS A 32 3.33 6.27 -3.66
C CYS A 32 4.07 6.20 -2.32
N GLN A 33 4.23 5.01 -1.73
CA GLN A 33 4.88 4.82 -0.43
C GLN A 33 6.40 5.05 -0.43
N ILE A 34 7.05 5.28 -1.58
CA ILE A 34 8.49 5.56 -1.61
C ILE A 34 8.73 7.01 -1.12
N PRO A 35 9.68 7.26 -0.20
CA PRO A 35 10.09 8.63 0.14
C PRO A 35 10.95 9.29 -0.94
N GLY A 36 10.86 10.62 -1.02
CA GLY A 36 11.88 11.47 -1.64
C GLY A 36 11.62 11.88 -3.10
N TRP A 37 12.66 12.44 -3.73
CA TRP A 37 12.59 13.04 -5.08
C TRP A 37 12.14 12.07 -6.18
N VAL A 38 12.36 10.77 -5.97
CA VAL A 38 11.94 9.71 -6.89
C VAL A 38 10.42 9.68 -7.04
N SER A 39 9.68 9.99 -5.97
CA SER A 39 8.22 9.95 -5.95
C SER A 39 7.58 11.12 -6.68
N PHE A 40 8.24 12.29 -6.70
CA PHE A 40 7.79 13.45 -7.50
C PHE A 40 7.70 13.15 -9.00
N LEU A 41 8.58 12.29 -9.50
CA LEU A 41 8.57 11.85 -10.91
C LEU A 41 7.68 10.64 -11.11
N LEU A 42 7.78 9.63 -10.24
CA LEU A 42 7.09 8.36 -10.45
C LEU A 42 5.57 8.45 -10.23
N ILE A 43 5.09 9.24 -9.26
CA ILE A 43 3.64 9.39 -9.01
C ILE A 43 2.89 9.93 -10.26
N PRO A 44 3.29 11.05 -10.89
CA PRO A 44 2.58 11.53 -12.08
C PRO A 44 2.72 10.57 -13.28
N LEU A 45 3.88 9.92 -13.46
CA LEU A 45 4.09 8.92 -14.52
C LEU A 45 3.17 7.71 -14.36
N THR A 46 3.06 7.18 -13.15
CA THR A 46 2.20 6.03 -12.83
C THR A 46 0.72 6.40 -12.89
N ALA A 47 0.33 7.60 -12.44
CA ALA A 47 -1.03 8.12 -12.59
C ALA A 47 -1.43 8.28 -14.07
N LEU A 48 -0.51 8.76 -14.92
CA LEU A 48 -0.74 8.84 -16.38
C LEU A 48 -0.93 7.45 -16.98
N GLY A 49 -0.11 6.47 -16.57
CA GLY A 49 -0.24 5.08 -16.99
C GLY A 49 -1.61 4.49 -16.61
N TYR A 50 -2.07 4.75 -15.39
CA TYR A 50 -3.40 4.34 -14.92
C TYR A 50 -4.53 4.98 -15.75
N LEU A 51 -4.43 6.27 -16.06
CA LEU A 51 -5.41 6.97 -16.89
C LEU A 51 -5.51 6.36 -18.30
N ILE A 52 -4.38 6.07 -18.95
CA ILE A 52 -4.34 5.43 -20.27
C ILE A 52 -4.98 4.04 -20.22
N LEU A 53 -4.69 3.26 -19.17
CA LEU A 53 -5.28 1.94 -18.97
C LEU A 53 -6.81 2.03 -18.83
N LEU A 54 -7.30 2.98 -18.03
CA LEU A 54 -8.72 3.21 -17.82
C LEU A 54 -9.45 3.57 -19.13
N ILE A 55 -8.88 4.49 -19.91
CA ILE A 55 -9.42 4.88 -21.23
C ILE A 55 -9.50 3.66 -22.14
N THR A 56 -8.45 2.84 -22.18
CA THR A 56 -8.40 1.63 -23.02
C THR A 56 -9.48 0.62 -22.63
N ILE A 57 -9.71 0.42 -21.33
CA ILE A 57 -10.77 -0.45 -20.81
C ILE A 57 -12.16 0.09 -21.22
N LEU A 58 -12.40 1.39 -21.06
CA LEU A 58 -13.68 2.01 -21.40
C LEU A 58 -13.96 1.95 -22.91
N CYS A 59 -12.97 2.26 -23.75
CA CYS A 59 -13.09 2.13 -25.20
C CYS A 59 -13.36 0.67 -25.61
N GLY A 60 -12.68 -0.29 -24.99
CA GLY A 60 -12.92 -1.73 -25.22
C GLY A 60 -14.33 -2.17 -24.84
N ALA A 61 -14.83 -1.70 -23.69
CA ALA A 61 -16.19 -1.96 -23.24
C ALA A 61 -17.23 -1.36 -24.21
N ALA A 62 -17.07 -0.09 -24.59
CA ALA A 62 -17.94 0.61 -25.53
C ALA A 62 -18.00 -0.10 -26.89
N TYR A 63 -16.85 -0.49 -27.44
CA TYR A 63 -16.79 -1.27 -28.67
C TYR A 63 -17.56 -2.59 -28.57
N CYS A 64 -17.43 -3.32 -27.45
CA CYS A 64 -18.16 -4.56 -27.23
C CYS A 64 -19.68 -4.34 -27.15
N PHE A 65 -20.12 -3.29 -26.47
CA PHE A 65 -21.54 -2.93 -26.40
C PHE A 65 -22.10 -2.53 -27.76
N ILE A 66 -21.38 -1.73 -28.56
CA ILE A 66 -21.77 -1.39 -29.93
C ILE A 66 -21.92 -2.65 -30.79
N LYS A 67 -21.03 -3.64 -30.62
CA LYS A 67 -21.13 -4.95 -31.29
C LYS A 67 -22.16 -5.90 -30.66
N LYS A 68 -23.02 -5.42 -29.76
CA LYS A 68 -24.04 -6.21 -29.04
C LYS A 68 -23.47 -7.40 -28.25
N ARG A 69 -22.19 -7.32 -27.85
CA ARG A 69 -21.51 -8.32 -27.01
C ARG A 69 -21.53 -7.88 -25.54
N ALA A 70 -22.72 -7.81 -24.96
CA ALA A 70 -22.94 -7.26 -23.62
C ALA A 70 -22.13 -7.97 -22.52
N ARG A 71 -22.01 -9.31 -22.59
CA ARG A 71 -21.20 -10.07 -21.63
C ARG A 71 -19.74 -9.67 -21.64
N THR A 72 -19.13 -9.57 -22.82
CA THR A 72 -17.73 -9.17 -22.97
C THR A 72 -17.51 -7.72 -22.53
N GLY A 73 -18.44 -6.81 -22.86
CA GLY A 73 -18.38 -5.42 -22.41
C GLY A 73 -18.44 -5.29 -20.88
N ALA A 74 -19.33 -6.05 -20.23
CA ALA A 74 -19.41 -6.11 -18.77
C ALA A 74 -18.11 -6.64 -18.15
N SER A 75 -17.46 -7.63 -18.77
CA SER A 75 -16.14 -8.12 -18.30
C SER A 75 -15.06 -7.05 -18.37
N PHE A 76 -15.05 -6.18 -19.39
CA PHE A 76 -14.13 -5.04 -19.44
C PHE A 76 -14.39 -4.05 -18.32
N LEU A 77 -15.66 -3.68 -18.08
CA LEU A 77 -16.00 -2.78 -16.96
C LEU A 77 -15.58 -3.38 -15.61
N LEU A 78 -15.78 -4.67 -15.43
CA LEU A 78 -15.42 -5.37 -14.21
C LEU A 78 -13.90 -5.35 -13.96
N VAL A 79 -13.08 -5.40 -15.00
CA VAL A 79 -11.62 -5.20 -14.88
C VAL A 79 -11.30 -3.84 -14.26
N GLY A 80 -12.01 -2.78 -14.65
CA GLY A 80 -11.83 -1.44 -14.07
C GLY A 80 -12.36 -1.30 -12.65
N VAL A 81 -13.39 -2.07 -12.27
CA VAL A 81 -13.97 -2.05 -10.91
C VAL A 81 -13.19 -2.94 -9.94
N LEU A 82 -12.50 -3.96 -10.44
CA LEU A 82 -11.81 -4.96 -9.62
C LEU A 82 -10.78 -4.36 -8.64
N PRO A 83 -9.95 -3.37 -9.00
CA PRO A 83 -9.04 -2.74 -8.05
C PRO A 83 -9.76 -2.03 -6.90
N VAL A 84 -10.96 -1.48 -7.15
CA VAL A 84 -11.79 -0.86 -6.10
C VAL A 84 -12.32 -1.93 -5.15
N LEU A 85 -12.76 -3.08 -5.68
CA LEU A 85 -13.20 -4.22 -4.86
C LEU A 85 -12.05 -4.82 -4.04
N MET A 86 -10.84 -4.80 -4.59
CA MET A 86 -9.62 -5.29 -3.95
C MET A 86 -8.83 -4.19 -3.24
N TRP A 87 -9.42 -3.02 -3.00
CA TRP A 87 -8.71 -1.87 -2.43
C TRP A 87 -8.08 -2.19 -1.06
N LEU A 88 -8.86 -2.78 -0.16
CA LEU A 88 -8.41 -3.19 1.17
C LEU A 88 -7.22 -4.17 1.11
N PRO A 89 -7.30 -5.32 0.41
CA PRO A 89 -6.17 -6.24 0.34
C PRO A 89 -4.97 -5.66 -0.42
N ILE A 90 -5.17 -4.80 -1.44
CA ILE A 90 -4.07 -4.12 -2.13
C ILE A 90 -3.32 -3.21 -1.16
N ASN A 91 -4.04 -2.39 -0.37
CA ASN A 91 -3.42 -1.51 0.61
C ASN A 91 -2.69 -2.30 1.70
N TRP A 92 -3.31 -3.35 2.22
CA TRP A 92 -2.66 -4.17 3.24
C TRP A 92 -1.34 -4.79 2.74
N VAL A 93 -1.33 -5.32 1.51
CA VAL A 93 -0.08 -5.84 0.90
C VAL A 93 0.94 -4.73 0.70
N ALA A 94 0.51 -3.55 0.26
CA ALA A 94 1.39 -2.41 0.10
C ALA A 94 2.02 -2.00 1.44
N ASP A 95 1.21 -1.89 2.50
CA ASP A 95 1.68 -1.58 3.85
C ASP A 95 2.69 -2.61 4.38
N VAL A 96 2.44 -3.91 4.18
CA VAL A 96 3.39 -4.97 4.58
C VAL A 96 4.72 -4.84 3.82
N ILE A 97 4.67 -4.60 2.51
CA ILE A 97 5.89 -4.39 1.71
C ILE A 97 6.61 -3.13 2.17
N HIS A 98 5.88 -2.06 2.45
CA HIS A 98 6.43 -0.81 2.91
C HIS A 98 7.10 -0.97 4.28
N ILE A 99 6.48 -1.64 5.26
CA ILE A 99 7.14 -2.00 6.52
C ILE A 99 8.42 -2.78 6.26
N GLY A 100 8.38 -3.77 5.34
CA GLY A 100 9.56 -4.55 4.97
C GLY A 100 10.69 -3.70 4.38
N LEU A 101 10.38 -2.70 3.56
CA LEU A 101 11.35 -1.76 3.00
C LEU A 101 11.88 -0.79 4.07
N THR A 102 11.00 -0.21 4.87
CA THR A 102 11.31 0.78 5.90
C THR A 102 12.16 0.17 7.02
N ARG A 103 11.72 -0.97 7.58
CA ARG A 103 12.44 -1.66 8.66
C ARG A 103 13.64 -2.47 8.15
N GLY A 104 13.49 -3.16 7.01
CA GLY A 104 14.54 -4.03 6.47
C GLY A 104 15.70 -3.28 5.84
N LEU A 105 15.45 -2.11 5.23
CA LEU A 105 16.49 -1.29 4.58
C LEU A 105 16.78 0.03 5.31
N GLY A 106 16.07 0.33 6.40
CA GLY A 106 16.25 1.57 7.18
C GLY A 106 15.78 2.84 6.46
N VAL A 107 14.94 2.69 5.44
CA VAL A 107 14.42 3.83 4.66
C VAL A 107 13.48 4.65 5.55
N GLY A 108 13.72 5.96 5.68
CA GLY A 108 12.87 6.85 6.48
C GLY A 108 13.14 6.83 7.99
N GLN A 109 14.22 6.20 8.47
CA GLN A 109 14.56 6.20 9.89
C GLN A 109 14.83 7.63 10.40
N LEU A 110 14.11 8.05 11.44
CA LEU A 110 14.25 9.36 12.05
C LEU A 110 15.18 9.27 13.28
N GLY A 111 16.18 10.15 13.30
CA GLY A 111 17.20 10.21 14.34
C GLY A 111 18.46 9.39 14.03
N SER A 112 19.58 9.74 14.69
CA SER A 112 20.70 8.80 14.78
C SER A 112 20.16 7.51 15.40
N PRO A 113 20.60 6.31 14.99
CA PRO A 113 20.12 5.06 15.57
C PRO A 113 20.23 5.24 17.07
N SER A 114 19.09 5.37 17.74
CA SER A 114 19.10 5.21 19.18
C SER A 114 19.49 3.76 19.28
N LYS A 115 20.77 3.54 19.59
CA LYS A 115 21.25 2.27 20.07
C LYS A 115 20.53 2.09 21.40
N SER A 116 19.22 1.82 21.38
CA SER A 116 18.73 0.73 22.22
C SER A 116 19.70 -0.39 21.82
N ALA A 117 20.57 -0.79 22.74
CA ALA A 117 21.77 -1.55 22.43
C ALA A 117 21.47 -2.90 21.73
N ASP A 118 20.19 -3.23 21.54
CA ASP A 118 19.64 -4.45 20.96
C ASP A 118 18.63 -4.23 19.80
N GLY A 119 18.35 -3.00 19.34
CA GLY A 119 17.37 -2.77 18.25
C GLY A 119 15.91 -3.09 18.62
N LYS A 120 15.59 -3.06 19.92
CA LYS A 120 14.27 -3.39 20.47
C LYS A 120 13.22 -2.29 20.24
N PHE A 121 13.68 -1.07 20.00
CA PHE A 121 12.82 0.07 19.71
C PHE A 121 13.39 0.91 18.57
N ALA A 122 12.56 1.25 17.58
CA ALA A 122 12.93 2.10 16.46
C ALA A 122 11.74 2.90 15.92
N ILE A 123 11.99 4.12 15.45
CA ILE A 123 10.97 5.01 14.89
C ILE A 123 11.35 5.36 13.45
N TYR A 124 10.37 5.29 12.55
CA TYR A 124 10.52 5.62 11.15
C TYR A 124 9.44 6.62 10.73
N ASP A 125 9.81 7.56 9.86
CA ASP A 125 8.84 8.42 9.18
C ASP A 125 7.95 7.55 8.29
N TRP A 126 6.66 7.52 8.60
CA TRP A 126 5.63 6.80 7.84
C TRP A 126 4.78 7.75 7.00
N SER A 127 5.09 9.04 7.00
CA SER A 127 4.37 10.09 6.26
C SER A 127 4.57 10.01 4.74
N VAL A 128 5.02 8.87 4.21
CA VAL A 128 5.33 8.64 2.80
C VAL A 128 4.15 7.94 2.10
N GLY A 129 3.72 8.47 0.95
CA GLY A 129 2.54 7.99 0.21
C GLY A 129 1.31 8.89 0.28
N LEU A 130 0.19 8.39 -0.24
CA LEU A 130 -1.12 9.09 -0.25
C LEU A 130 -1.65 9.44 1.15
N SER A 131 -0.92 9.04 2.19
CA SER A 131 -0.92 9.67 3.51
C SER A 131 -0.47 11.12 3.40
N ILE A 132 -1.38 12.00 2.97
CA ILE A 132 -1.17 13.46 2.89
C ILE A 132 -0.98 14.07 4.30
N SER A 133 -1.18 13.30 5.38
CA SER A 133 -1.05 13.80 6.74
C SER A 133 0.42 13.78 7.18
N PRO A 134 1.06 14.94 7.41
CA PRO A 134 2.31 14.97 8.16
C PRO A 134 2.07 14.46 9.58
N GLY A 135 3.04 13.75 10.14
CA GLY A 135 2.97 13.27 11.52
C GLY A 135 2.43 11.86 11.68
N ILE A 136 2.67 10.99 10.69
CA ILE A 136 2.45 9.54 10.85
C ILE A 136 3.81 8.86 10.97
N PHE A 137 3.97 8.05 12.00
CA PHE A 137 5.22 7.38 12.33
C PHE A 137 5.00 5.89 12.52
N LEU A 138 5.92 5.10 11.97
CA LEU A 138 5.99 3.68 12.23
C LEU A 138 6.91 3.47 13.44
N VAL A 139 6.40 2.83 14.46
CA VAL A 139 7.13 2.47 15.66
C VAL A 139 7.28 0.97 15.73
N HIS A 140 8.52 0.52 15.77
CA HIS A 140 8.85 -0.85 16.14
C HIS A 140 9.11 -0.90 17.63
N ASP A 141 8.36 -1.72 18.37
CA ASP A 141 8.55 -1.94 19.80
C ASP A 141 8.42 -3.43 20.12
N ALA A 142 9.56 -4.10 20.33
CA ALA A 142 9.61 -5.53 20.65
C ALA A 142 8.99 -5.90 22.00
N SER A 143 8.71 -4.92 22.87
CA SER A 143 8.08 -5.13 24.18
C SER A 143 6.56 -4.97 24.16
N ASP A 144 5.99 -4.46 23.06
CA ASP A 144 4.58 -4.08 22.91
C ASP A 144 4.07 -3.08 23.97
N GLU A 145 4.98 -2.41 24.69
CA GLU A 145 4.63 -1.45 25.74
C GLU A 145 3.98 -0.20 25.16
N ILE A 146 4.34 0.20 23.92
CA ILE A 146 3.73 1.36 23.26
C ILE A 146 2.23 1.20 23.02
N ALA A 147 1.73 -0.03 22.95
CA ALA A 147 0.30 -0.32 22.83
C ALA A 147 -0.45 -0.18 24.17
N LEU A 148 0.26 -0.17 25.28
CA LEU A 148 -0.33 -0.05 26.62
C LEU A 148 -0.70 1.40 26.95
N PRO A 149 -1.70 1.64 27.82
CA PRO A 149 -1.95 2.96 28.38
C PRO A 149 -0.73 3.44 29.18
N VAL A 150 -0.43 4.75 29.12
CA VAL A 150 0.70 5.39 29.84
C VAL A 150 0.80 4.98 31.32
N ALA A 151 -0.34 4.77 31.98
CA ALA A 151 -0.39 4.35 33.39
C ALA A 151 0.22 2.96 33.66
N GLN A 152 0.49 2.16 32.64
CA GLN A 152 1.03 0.80 32.73
C GLN A 152 2.46 0.69 32.17
N HIS A 153 3.07 1.79 31.73
CA HIS A 153 4.42 1.79 31.17
C HIS A 153 5.48 1.58 32.25
N MET A 154 6.36 0.59 32.05
CA MET A 154 7.44 0.23 32.98
C MET A 154 8.70 1.06 32.68
N GLN A 155 8.59 2.38 32.83
CA GLN A 155 9.62 3.39 32.48
C GLN A 155 10.04 3.40 30.99
N PRO A 156 9.93 4.53 30.28
CA PRO A 156 10.34 4.60 28.89
C PRO A 156 11.85 4.33 28.79
N PRO A 157 12.30 3.48 27.85
CA PRO A 157 13.70 3.34 27.52
C PRO A 157 14.33 4.72 27.32
N SER A 158 15.51 4.94 27.92
CA SER A 158 16.22 6.24 27.87
C SER A 158 16.54 6.73 26.45
N SER A 159 16.34 5.88 25.44
CA SER A 159 16.45 6.13 24.01
C SER A 159 15.23 6.78 23.35
N GLU A 160 14.09 6.93 24.02
CA GLU A 160 12.81 7.28 23.38
C GLU A 160 12.42 8.76 23.43
N LEU A 161 13.18 9.60 24.16
CA LEU A 161 13.01 11.06 24.20
C LEU A 161 11.55 11.55 24.38
N GLY A 162 10.68 10.77 25.04
CA GLY A 162 9.26 11.10 25.28
C GLY A 162 8.29 10.76 24.14
N PHE A 163 8.77 10.20 23.02
CA PHE A 163 7.93 9.91 21.85
C PHE A 163 6.91 8.78 22.10
N ALA A 164 7.32 7.73 22.84
CA ALA A 164 6.41 6.65 23.21
C ALA A 164 5.28 7.13 24.13
N GLU A 165 5.51 8.12 25.00
CA GLU A 165 4.47 8.71 25.84
C GLU A 165 3.44 9.48 25.00
N GLU A 166 3.88 10.19 23.96
CA GLU A 166 2.97 10.94 23.07
C GLU A 166 2.10 10.01 22.20
N CYS A 167 2.67 8.86 21.81
CA CYS A 167 2.01 7.82 21.02
C CYS A 167 1.21 6.80 21.84
N ALA A 168 1.45 6.70 23.14
CA ALA A 168 0.84 5.71 24.03
C ALA A 168 -0.68 5.71 23.93
N GLY A 169 -1.26 4.54 23.63
CA GLY A 169 -2.71 4.37 23.47
C GLY A 169 -3.32 5.06 22.24
N LYS A 170 -2.51 5.67 21.37
CA LYS A 170 -2.91 6.25 20.06
C LYS A 170 -2.29 5.50 18.88
N VAL A 171 -1.76 4.30 19.15
CA VAL A 171 -1.16 3.45 18.13
C VAL A 171 -2.14 2.46 17.55
N HIS A 172 -2.02 2.23 16.25
CA HIS A 172 -2.69 1.15 15.54
C HIS A 172 -1.69 0.03 15.27
N HIS A 173 -2.04 -1.18 15.72
CA HIS A 173 -1.25 -2.37 15.38
C HIS A 173 -1.33 -2.64 13.88
N VAL A 174 -0.17 -2.92 13.26
CA VAL A 174 -0.10 -3.24 11.83
C VAL A 174 0.28 -4.69 11.62
N VAL A 175 1.44 -5.10 12.11
CA VAL A 175 1.94 -6.47 11.98
C VAL A 175 3.02 -6.74 13.03
N GLY A 176 2.97 -7.91 13.69
CA GLY A 176 3.98 -8.28 14.68
C GLY A 176 4.12 -7.24 15.79
N HIS A 177 5.29 -6.63 15.89
CA HIS A 177 5.68 -5.61 16.88
C HIS A 177 5.75 -4.20 16.25
N ASP A 178 5.11 -4.01 15.09
CA ASP A 178 5.13 -2.78 14.31
C ASP A 178 3.77 -2.07 14.43
N TYR A 179 3.82 -0.81 14.84
CA TYR A 179 2.69 0.03 15.20
C TYR A 179 2.72 1.35 14.42
N ILE A 180 1.57 1.86 14.00
CA ILE A 180 1.45 3.21 13.42
C ILE A 180 0.94 4.17 14.49
N CYS A 181 1.68 5.24 14.73
CA CYS A 181 1.27 6.39 15.52
C CYS A 181 0.92 7.56 14.60
N SER A 182 -0.23 8.19 14.83
CA SER A 182 -0.67 9.38 14.08
C SER A 182 -1.05 10.50 15.04
N PHE A 183 -0.61 11.73 14.74
CA PHE A 183 -0.86 12.95 15.52
C PHE A 183 -1.98 13.84 14.98
#